data_AF-A0A6J7NQY5-F1
#
_entry.id   AF-A0A6J7NQY5-F1
#
_cell.length_a   1.000
_cell.length_b   1.000
_cell.length_c   1.000
_cell.angle_alpha   90.00
_cell.angle_beta   90.00
_cell.angle_gamma   90.00
#
_symmetry.space_group_name_H-M   'P 1'
#
loop_
_entity.id
_entity.type
_entity.pdbx_description
1 polymer ?
#
loop_
_entity_poly.entity_id
_entity_poly.type
_entity_poly.pdbx_seq_one_letter_code
_entity_poly.pdbx_strand_id
1 'polypeptide(L)' 'MASPGLAAQAQEAIVGKAPTYAERWSDHAPLTVTFTK' A
#
# COMPACT_ATOMS: atom_id res chain seq x y z
N MET A 1 -12.90 0.97 -3.38
CA MET A 1 -12.94 2.01 -2.32
C MET A 1 -13.04 1.31 -0.97
N ALA A 2 -12.33 1.79 0.06
CA ALA A 2 -12.45 1.24 1.42
C ALA A 2 -13.80 1.67 2.05
N SER A 3 -14.35 0.86 2.94
CA SER A 3 -15.49 1.29 3.76
C SER A 3 -15.04 2.39 4.74
N PRO A 4 -15.92 3.34 5.13
CA PRO A 4 -15.55 4.42 6.04
C PRO A 4 -14.95 3.95 7.37
N GLY A 5 -15.49 2.88 7.96
CA GLY A 5 -14.97 2.31 9.21
C GLY A 5 -13.55 1.75 9.07
N LEU A 6 -13.23 1.12 7.93
CA LEU A 6 -11.88 0.62 7.67
C LEU A 6 -10.90 1.77 7.42
N ALA A 7 -11.34 2.82 6.72
CA ALA A 7 -10.50 3.99 6.44
C ALA A 7 -10.05 4.69 7.74
N ALA A 8 -10.93 4.78 8.74
CA ALA A 8 -10.60 5.39 10.03
C ALA A 8 -9.55 4.59 10.84
N GLN A 9 -9.34 3.32 10.53
CA GLN A 9 -8.36 2.46 11.22
C GLN A 9 -6.97 2.52 10.59
N ALA A 10 -6.79 3.17 9.42
CA ALA A 10 -5.50 3.22 8.75
C ALA A 10 -4.52 4.14 9.51
N GLN A 11 -3.35 3.61 9.85
CA GLN A 11 -2.29 4.34 10.57
C GLN A 11 -1.17 4.78 9.65
N GLU A 12 -0.81 3.93 8.69
CA GLU A 12 0.31 4.16 7.79
C GLU A 12 -0.02 3.60 6.40
N ALA A 13 0.42 4.32 5.36
CA ALA A 13 0.33 3.87 3.98
C ALA A 13 1.69 4.07 3.30
N ILE A 14 2.25 2.98 2.78
CA ILE A 14 3.54 2.97 2.08
C ILE A 14 3.29 2.52 0.64
N VAL A 15 3.68 3.36 -0.32
CA VAL A 15 3.76 2.98 -1.73
C VAL A 15 5.15 2.38 -1.96
N GLY A 16 5.19 1.09 -2.26
CA GLY A 16 6.42 0.39 -2.54
C GLY A 16 7.02 0.80 -3.88
N LYS A 17 8.35 0.80 -3.96
CA LYS A 17 9.09 1.03 -5.18
C LYS A 17 10.23 0.00 -5.27
N ALA A 18 10.30 -0.70 -6.40
CA ALA A 18 11.42 -1.60 -6.68
C ALA A 18 12.74 -0.79 -6.79
N PRO A 19 13.88 -1.35 -6.37
CA PRO A 19 15.17 -0.64 -6.45
C PRO A 19 15.55 -0.28 -7.88
N THR A 20 15.24 -1.15 -8.84
CA THR A 20 15.41 -0.92 -10.28
C THR A 20 14.17 -1.30 -11.08
N TYR A 21 14.14 -0.94 -12.36
CA TYR A 21 13.05 -1.30 -13.27
C TYR A 21 13.00 -2.81 -13.57
N ALA A 22 14.15 -3.47 -13.71
CA ALA A 22 14.22 -4.88 -14.04
C ALA A 22 13.72 -5.79 -12.89
N GLU A 23 13.85 -5.34 -11.64
CA GLU A 23 13.39 -6.06 -10.45
C GLU A 23 11.88 -5.91 -10.19
N ARG A 24 11.17 -5.20 -11.06
CA ARG A 24 9.76 -4.91 -10.90
C ARG A 24 8.91 -6.15 -11.22
N TRP A 25 8.04 -6.55 -10.29
CA TRP A 25 7.13 -7.69 -10.50
C TRP A 25 5.78 -7.31 -11.11
N SER A 26 5.42 -6.03 -11.13
CA SER A 26 4.20 -5.49 -11.74
C SER A 26 4.42 -4.06 -12.23
N ASP A 27 3.80 -3.68 -13.33
CA ASP A 27 3.71 -2.30 -13.81
C ASP A 27 3.07 -1.33 -12.81
N HIS A 28 2.28 -1.84 -11.87
CA HIS A 28 1.75 -1.09 -10.74
C HIS A 28 2.67 -1.16 -9.50
N ALA A 29 2.75 -0.06 -8.76
CA ALA A 29 3.41 -0.02 -7.46
C ALA A 29 2.52 -0.69 -6.39
N PRO A 30 3.05 -1.58 -5.54
CA PRO A 30 2.27 -2.14 -4.44
C PRO A 30 1.99 -1.05 -3.39
N LEU A 31 0.81 -1.11 -2.77
CA LEU A 31 0.43 -0.28 -1.63
C LEU A 31 0.25 -1.18 -0.41
N THR A 32 1.00 -0.91 0.66
CA THR A 32 0.84 -1.56 1.95
C THR A 32 0.24 -0.56 2.93
N VAL A 33 -0.83 -0.95 3.61
CA VAL A 33 -1.49 -0.13 4.63
C VAL A 33 -1.51 -0.88 5.95
N THR A 34 -1.08 -0.22 7.02
CA THR A 34 -1.13 -0.74 8.38
C THR A 34 -2.38 -0.21 9.06
N PHE A 35 -3.19 -1.10 9.65
CA PHE A 35 -4.42 -0.75 10.36
C PHE A 35 -4.27 -0.99 11.87
N THR A 36 -5.01 -0.23 12.69
CA THR A 36 -5.21 -0.57 14.11
C THR A 36 -6.06 -1.84 14.24
N LYS A 37 -5.87 -2.56 15.35
CA LYS A 37 -6.80 -3.62 15.76
C LYS A 37 -8.16 -3.06 16.17
#